data_AF-A0A850T5U5-F1
#
_entry.id   AF-A0A850T5U5-F1
#
_cell.length_a   1.000
_cell.length_b   1.000
_cell.length_c   1.000
_cell.angle_alpha   90.00
_cell.angle_beta   90.00
_cell.angle_gamma   90.00
#
_symmetry.space_group_name_H-M   'P 1'
#
loop_
_entity.id
_entity.type
_entity.pdbx_description
1 polymer ?
#
loop_
_entity_poly.entity_id
_entity_poly.type
_entity_poly.pdbx_seq_one_letter_code
_entity_poly.pdbx_strand_id
1 'polypeptide(L)'
;MIKTGQIMIQEGLVAPGDVARALDIQKKNKDNGFKGSSPLLGMILCELNLITPLDNFYVLKKHQKLMSVMERLCETKTAPRSRLEKIKAEAERQAIPFISFLLEKQIISKARLQQVLFDLFGIPLRSVSDIIFDQSCRNDLTAVIDRDIARTLGIIPLHLSGNLLTLGLMDPDSLLFIRKLDLKFPRYRFLPVFIPFSGFKWFYSILYPNAPANVTAPIPMQDPSTEKKVCTPTKGPTHGHGNAGRQRPEGKEDKKMTKLLTIASGKGGAGKTSISLNLALALADADYRVCLFDADLGLANVNILTGLYPQSGLAQVMEGSHTLSDIMIRDFNGIDIIPGSSGVEKLADLTSHEAGLLIRSFLELPDYDYFLIDTSAGISAQVLSFCRACQEMILVVTPEPTSLTDAYSLLKVLSKKDAMPKIRVVVNRVGTAQEAKAAYAKLKKTVFNFLSTRISPLGIVARDTNVSNAVISQVPFFIKYPDTQATRCIRALMLKLIKDPGKEISLEAFWDQCLAILGGIPPRAREDTGTPLVQNHDGVNDLKSGSEAPPKLAAAPTDQDDGYTARRLADIEEKMSQLLREVTDLKNSLKAHDRNKIFQNMV
;
A
#
# COMPACT_ATOMS: atom_id res chain seq x y z
N MET A 1 23.45 -9.58 -37.86
CA MET A 1 22.63 -8.65 -37.06
C MET A 1 23.45 -8.17 -35.87
N ILE A 2 23.59 -6.85 -35.68
CA ILE A 2 24.26 -6.28 -34.50
C ILE A 2 23.47 -6.67 -33.25
N LYS A 3 24.16 -7.13 -32.20
CA LYS A 3 23.54 -7.53 -30.93
C LYS A 3 23.15 -6.28 -30.12
N THR A 4 22.08 -6.35 -29.34
CA THR A 4 21.59 -5.24 -28.49
C THR A 4 22.70 -4.56 -27.69
N GLY A 5 23.60 -5.32 -27.06
CA GLY A 5 24.71 -4.75 -26.30
C GLY A 5 25.68 -3.92 -27.14
N GLN A 6 25.97 -4.33 -28.38
CA GLN A 6 26.82 -3.55 -29.28
C GLN A 6 26.15 -2.26 -29.73
N ILE A 7 24.82 -2.28 -29.93
CA ILE A 7 24.04 -1.08 -30.27
C ILE A 7 24.12 -0.07 -29.13
N MET A 8 23.95 -0.51 -27.88
CA MET A 8 24.01 0.38 -26.72
C MET A 8 25.39 1.03 -26.54
N ILE A 9 26.47 0.30 -26.86
CA ILE A 9 27.84 0.85 -26.88
C ILE A 9 28.01 1.88 -28.01
N GLN A 10 27.53 1.57 -29.21
CA GLN A 10 27.64 2.45 -30.38
C GLN A 10 26.87 3.77 -30.19
N GLU A 11 25.74 3.75 -29.48
CA GLU A 11 24.98 4.94 -29.10
C GLU A 11 25.60 5.70 -27.91
N GLY A 12 26.72 5.20 -27.36
CA GLY A 12 27.43 5.84 -26.25
C GLY A 12 26.73 5.78 -24.90
N LEU A 13 25.73 4.90 -24.74
CA LEU A 13 24.95 4.80 -23.51
C LEU A 13 25.64 3.99 -22.41
N VAL A 14 26.48 3.02 -22.79
CA VAL A 14 27.12 2.07 -21.85
C VAL A 14 28.53 1.70 -22.31
N ALA A 15 29.41 1.37 -21.37
CA ALA A 15 30.74 0.88 -21.71
C ALA A 15 30.72 -0.62 -22.09
N PRO A 16 31.71 -1.12 -22.86
CA PRO A 16 31.81 -2.55 -23.18
C PRO A 16 31.86 -3.46 -21.94
N GLY A 17 32.50 -3.03 -20.86
CA GLY A 17 32.56 -3.76 -19.59
C GLY A 17 31.20 -3.91 -18.92
N ASP A 18 30.35 -2.88 -19.00
CA ASP A 18 29.00 -2.90 -18.43
C ASP A 18 28.10 -3.89 -19.18
N VAL A 19 28.22 -3.92 -20.51
CA VAL A 19 27.52 -4.89 -21.35
C VAL A 19 27.96 -6.32 -21.05
N ALA A 20 29.27 -6.55 -20.86
CA ALA A 20 29.79 -7.86 -20.47
C ALA A 20 29.20 -8.32 -19.12
N ARG A 21 29.20 -7.43 -18.12
CA ARG A 21 28.57 -7.69 -16.82
C ARG A 21 27.07 -8.02 -16.93
N ALA A 22 26.34 -7.27 -17.75
CA ALA A 22 24.91 -7.50 -17.97
C ALA A 22 24.64 -8.85 -18.68
N LEU A 23 25.49 -9.24 -19.64
CA LEU A 23 25.41 -10.54 -20.31
C LEU A 23 25.70 -11.70 -19.36
N ASP A 24 26.65 -11.54 -18.43
CA ASP A 24 26.92 -12.55 -17.40
C ASP A 24 25.72 -12.75 -16.47
N ILE A 25 25.06 -11.66 -16.05
CA ILE A 25 23.82 -11.72 -15.27
C ILE A 25 22.72 -12.42 -16.07
N GLN A 26 22.56 -12.06 -17.36
CA GLN A 26 21.57 -12.67 -18.24
C GLN A 26 21.80 -14.19 -18.39
N LYS A 27 23.06 -14.62 -18.49
CA LYS A 27 23.45 -16.02 -18.60
C LYS A 27 23.19 -16.78 -17.29
N LYS A 28 23.59 -16.23 -16.15
CA LYS A 28 23.29 -16.83 -14.83
C LYS A 28 21.79 -17.01 -14.60
N ASN A 29 20.97 -16.05 -15.04
CA ASN A 29 19.51 -16.14 -14.94
C ASN A 29 18.93 -17.24 -15.84
N LYS A 30 19.55 -17.52 -17.00
CA LYS A 30 19.19 -18.66 -17.85
C LYS A 30 19.55 -19.99 -17.20
N ASP A 31 20.75 -20.09 -16.66
CA ASP A 31 21.31 -21.34 -16.13
C ASP A 31 20.63 -21.76 -14.81
N ASN A 32 20.16 -20.80 -14.00
CA ASN A 32 19.48 -21.07 -12.72
C ASN A 32 18.02 -21.55 -12.85
N GLY A 33 17.55 -21.90 -14.05
CA GLY A 33 16.23 -22.51 -14.23
C GLY A 33 15.05 -21.61 -13.83
N PHE A 34 15.20 -20.29 -13.97
CA PHE A 34 14.09 -19.36 -13.77
C PHE A 34 12.92 -19.80 -14.65
N LYS A 35 11.76 -20.13 -14.06
CA LYS A 35 10.58 -20.62 -14.78
C LYS A 35 9.92 -19.54 -15.67
N GLY A 36 10.48 -18.33 -15.73
CA GLY A 36 10.07 -17.23 -16.60
C GLY A 36 11.03 -17.03 -17.79
N SER A 37 10.60 -16.26 -18.79
CA SER A 37 11.46 -15.81 -19.89
C SER A 37 12.66 -15.04 -19.33
N SER A 38 13.86 -15.29 -19.87
CA SER A 38 15.06 -14.58 -19.45
C SER A 38 14.87 -13.07 -19.57
N PRO A 39 15.37 -12.28 -18.60
CA PRO A 39 15.28 -10.83 -18.67
C PRO A 39 16.01 -10.31 -19.91
N LEU A 40 15.39 -9.33 -20.59
CA LEU A 40 15.96 -8.72 -21.78
C LEU A 40 17.21 -7.91 -21.40
N LEU A 41 18.24 -7.94 -22.23
CA LEU A 41 19.53 -7.30 -21.92
C LEU A 41 19.36 -5.80 -21.59
N GLY A 42 18.49 -5.11 -22.32
CA GLY A 42 18.16 -3.71 -22.07
C GLY A 42 17.58 -3.48 -20.68
N MET A 43 16.73 -4.38 -20.18
CA MET A 43 16.16 -4.27 -18.84
C MET A 43 17.19 -4.52 -17.75
N ILE A 44 18.12 -5.44 -17.95
CA ILE A 44 19.24 -5.66 -17.02
C ILE A 44 20.10 -4.40 -16.93
N LEU A 45 20.35 -3.72 -18.06
CA LEU A 45 21.07 -2.44 -18.06
C LEU A 45 20.30 -1.34 -17.31
N CYS A 46 18.97 -1.31 -17.43
CA CYS A 46 18.13 -0.42 -16.62
C CYS A 46 18.18 -0.75 -15.12
N GLU A 47 18.13 -2.03 -14.74
CA GLU A 47 18.22 -2.49 -13.35
C GLU A 47 19.56 -2.14 -12.70
N LEU A 48 20.64 -2.15 -13.48
CA LEU A 48 21.96 -1.71 -13.05
C LEU A 48 22.10 -0.18 -12.99
N ASN A 49 21.04 0.58 -13.28
CA ASN A 49 21.02 2.04 -13.40
C ASN A 49 22.02 2.60 -14.42
N LEU A 50 22.34 1.84 -15.46
CA LEU A 50 23.27 2.27 -16.50
C LEU A 50 22.58 3.09 -17.59
N ILE A 51 21.31 2.79 -17.87
CA ILE A 51 20.47 3.50 -18.83
C ILE A 51 19.05 3.64 -18.28
N THR A 52 18.32 4.66 -18.70
CA THR A 52 16.89 4.76 -18.33
C THR A 52 16.03 3.83 -19.20
N PRO A 53 14.82 3.46 -18.75
CA PRO A 53 13.89 2.69 -19.58
C PRO A 53 13.51 3.40 -20.89
N LEU A 54 13.46 4.74 -20.86
CA LEU A 54 13.26 5.56 -22.04
C LEU A 54 14.44 5.44 -23.02
N ASP A 55 15.69 5.59 -22.55
CA ASP A 55 16.88 5.43 -23.39
C ASP A 55 16.93 4.07 -24.07
N ASN A 56 16.65 3.02 -23.30
CA ASN A 56 16.54 1.65 -23.81
C ASN A 56 15.49 1.55 -24.91
N PHE A 57 14.28 2.07 -24.68
CA PHE A 57 13.21 2.08 -25.67
C PHE A 57 13.63 2.82 -26.95
N TYR A 58 14.20 4.02 -26.84
CA TYR A 58 14.61 4.84 -27.99
C TYR A 58 15.63 4.13 -28.86
N VAL A 59 16.68 3.59 -28.25
CA VAL A 59 17.75 2.92 -28.99
C VAL A 59 17.23 1.65 -29.66
N LEU A 60 16.44 0.84 -28.95
CA LEU A 60 15.85 -0.37 -29.52
C LEU A 60 14.88 -0.06 -30.66
N LYS A 61 14.07 1.00 -30.55
CA LYS A 61 13.16 1.43 -31.61
C LYS A 61 13.93 1.96 -32.83
N LYS A 62 14.93 2.84 -32.62
CA LYS A 62 15.80 3.41 -33.68
C LYS A 62 16.46 2.33 -34.53
N HIS A 63 16.90 1.24 -33.89
CA HIS A 63 17.60 0.13 -34.55
C HIS A 63 16.68 -1.06 -34.93
N GLN A 64 15.36 -0.89 -34.84
CA GLN A 64 14.36 -1.94 -35.15
C GLN A 64 14.62 -3.25 -34.38
N LYS A 65 15.04 -3.14 -33.11
CA LYS A 65 15.29 -4.24 -32.17
C LYS A 65 14.29 -4.30 -31.01
N LEU A 66 13.31 -3.40 -30.99
CA LEU A 66 12.29 -3.39 -29.96
C LEU A 66 11.36 -4.60 -30.15
N MET A 67 11.30 -5.46 -29.13
CA MET A 67 10.35 -6.55 -29.08
C MET A 67 8.94 -6.01 -28.83
N SER A 68 7.96 -6.49 -29.58
CA SER A 68 6.56 -6.12 -29.41
C SER A 68 5.91 -6.88 -28.24
N VAL A 69 4.83 -6.31 -27.70
CA VAL A 69 3.99 -6.98 -26.68
C VAL A 69 3.52 -8.35 -27.15
N MET A 70 3.11 -8.48 -28.42
CA MET A 70 2.66 -9.74 -28.99
C MET A 70 3.78 -10.79 -29.03
N GLU A 71 5.00 -10.40 -29.44
CA GLU A 71 6.16 -11.31 -29.47
C GLU A 71 6.52 -11.78 -28.07
N ARG A 72 6.51 -10.88 -27.08
CA ARG A 72 6.78 -11.24 -25.69
C ARG A 72 5.73 -12.19 -25.13
N LEU A 73 4.45 -11.98 -25.46
CA LEU A 73 3.37 -12.88 -25.07
C LEU A 73 3.52 -14.29 -25.69
N CYS A 74 4.03 -14.38 -26.92
CA CYS A 74 4.36 -15.65 -27.56
C CYS A 74 5.56 -16.33 -26.89
N GLU A 75 6.66 -15.59 -26.68
CA GLU A 75 7.90 -16.09 -26.06
C GLU A 75 7.62 -16.66 -24.67
N THR A 76 6.77 -15.97 -23.92
CA THR A 76 6.37 -16.36 -22.56
C THR A 76 5.29 -17.44 -22.51
N LYS A 77 4.89 -17.99 -23.67
CA LYS A 77 3.83 -19.00 -23.81
C LYS A 77 2.49 -18.57 -23.17
N THR A 78 2.22 -17.26 -23.12
CA THR A 78 0.98 -16.73 -22.54
C THR A 78 -0.22 -17.01 -23.45
N ALA A 79 -0.04 -16.91 -24.77
CA ALA A 79 -1.05 -17.29 -25.76
C ALA A 79 -0.38 -17.69 -27.09
N PRO A 80 -0.98 -18.58 -27.89
CA PRO A 80 -0.43 -18.96 -29.19
C PRO A 80 -0.54 -17.81 -30.18
N ARG A 81 0.47 -17.70 -31.07
CA ARG A 81 0.60 -16.61 -32.05
C ARG A 81 -0.65 -16.46 -32.94
N SER A 82 -1.19 -17.57 -33.43
CA SER A 82 -2.40 -17.58 -34.28
C SER A 82 -3.64 -17.00 -33.59
N ARG A 83 -3.75 -17.14 -32.26
CA ARG A 83 -4.83 -16.52 -31.48
C ARG A 83 -4.58 -15.02 -31.31
N LEU A 84 -3.35 -14.62 -31.00
CA LEU A 84 -3.00 -13.22 -30.82
C LEU A 84 -3.13 -12.40 -32.12
N GLU A 85 -2.81 -12.98 -33.28
CA GLU A 85 -3.00 -12.34 -34.58
C GLU A 85 -4.48 -12.07 -34.88
N LYS A 86 -5.38 -13.01 -34.56
CA LYS A 86 -6.83 -12.80 -34.68
C LYS A 86 -7.33 -11.70 -33.76
N ILE A 87 -6.87 -11.70 -32.50
CA ILE A 87 -7.23 -10.69 -31.50
C ILE A 87 -6.72 -9.31 -31.91
N LYS A 88 -5.50 -9.23 -32.45
CA LYS A 88 -4.93 -7.98 -32.95
C LYS A 88 -5.75 -7.44 -34.12
N ALA A 89 -6.11 -8.28 -35.09
CA ALA A 89 -6.96 -7.88 -36.21
C ALA A 89 -8.36 -7.43 -35.74
N GLU A 90 -8.91 -8.04 -34.70
CA GLU A 90 -10.18 -7.63 -34.10
C GLU A 90 -10.05 -6.27 -33.38
N ALA A 91 -8.98 -6.06 -32.62
CA ALA A 91 -8.67 -4.80 -31.97
C ALA A 91 -8.53 -3.65 -32.99
N GLU A 92 -7.84 -3.91 -34.10
CA GLU A 92 -7.71 -2.97 -35.22
C GLU A 92 -9.05 -2.64 -35.86
N ARG A 93 -9.93 -3.63 -36.08
CA ARG A 93 -11.30 -3.41 -36.61
C ARG A 93 -12.16 -2.56 -35.69
N GLN A 94 -12.00 -2.71 -34.38
CA GLN A 94 -12.72 -1.93 -33.38
C GLN A 94 -12.06 -0.58 -33.07
N ALA A 95 -10.90 -0.29 -33.69
CA ALA A 95 -10.06 0.85 -33.36
C ALA A 95 -9.86 0.95 -31.83
N ILE A 96 -9.32 -0.10 -31.21
CA ILE A 96 -8.92 -0.13 -29.79
C ILE A 96 -7.45 -0.56 -29.75
N PRO A 97 -6.55 0.14 -29.03
CA PRO A 97 -5.15 -0.25 -29.00
C PRO A 97 -4.97 -1.64 -28.39
N PHE A 98 -4.04 -2.41 -28.93
CA PHE A 98 -3.91 -3.84 -28.66
C PHE A 98 -3.79 -4.15 -27.16
N ILE A 99 -2.98 -3.38 -26.41
CA ILE A 99 -2.82 -3.53 -24.96
C ILE A 99 -4.16 -3.32 -24.24
N SER A 100 -4.91 -2.29 -24.61
CA SER A 100 -6.22 -1.99 -24.04
C SER A 100 -7.23 -3.09 -24.37
N PHE A 101 -7.21 -3.58 -25.62
CA PHE A 101 -8.09 -4.66 -26.05
C PHE A 101 -7.85 -5.96 -25.28
N LEU A 102 -6.58 -6.32 -25.05
CA LEU A 102 -6.21 -7.50 -24.25
C LEU A 102 -6.78 -7.43 -22.83
N LEU A 103 -6.77 -6.25 -22.22
CA LEU A 103 -7.25 -6.02 -20.86
C LEU A 103 -8.78 -5.97 -20.80
N GLU A 104 -9.42 -5.15 -21.64
CA GLU A 104 -10.86 -4.92 -21.64
C GLU A 104 -11.66 -6.17 -22.02
N LYS A 105 -11.11 -7.01 -22.90
CA LYS A 105 -11.72 -8.31 -23.27
C LYS A 105 -11.26 -9.45 -22.36
N GLN A 106 -10.51 -9.16 -21.28
CA GLN A 106 -9.99 -10.14 -20.32
C GLN A 106 -9.26 -11.32 -20.99
N ILE A 107 -8.57 -11.07 -22.11
CA ILE A 107 -7.79 -12.09 -22.82
C ILE A 107 -6.62 -12.55 -21.95
N ILE A 108 -6.04 -11.60 -21.21
CA ILE A 108 -4.90 -11.78 -20.32
C ILE A 108 -5.20 -11.01 -19.03
N SER A 109 -4.79 -11.54 -17.87
CA SER A 109 -4.97 -10.86 -16.59
C SER A 109 -4.17 -9.55 -16.50
N LYS A 110 -4.67 -8.59 -15.72
CA LYS A 110 -4.00 -7.30 -15.44
C LYS A 110 -2.57 -7.50 -14.95
N ALA A 111 -2.37 -8.40 -13.98
CA ALA A 111 -1.05 -8.73 -13.43
C ALA A 111 -0.09 -9.26 -14.51
N ARG A 112 -0.57 -10.13 -15.40
CA ARG A 112 0.25 -10.70 -16.47
C ARG A 112 0.61 -9.66 -17.53
N LEU A 113 -0.35 -8.81 -17.90
CA LEU A 113 -0.09 -7.71 -18.84
C LEU A 113 0.87 -6.69 -18.25
N GLN A 114 0.72 -6.34 -16.96
CA GLN A 114 1.63 -5.48 -16.23
C GLN A 114 3.06 -6.04 -16.21
N GLN A 115 3.22 -7.33 -15.95
CA GLN A 115 4.53 -8.00 -16.02
C GLN A 115 5.14 -7.88 -17.42
N VAL A 116 4.37 -8.14 -18.48
CA VAL A 116 4.86 -8.06 -19.87
C VAL A 116 5.28 -6.64 -20.26
N LEU A 117 4.50 -5.64 -19.87
CA LEU A 117 4.83 -4.23 -20.14
C LEU A 117 6.06 -3.78 -19.36
N PHE A 118 6.19 -4.21 -18.10
CA PHE A 118 7.37 -3.94 -17.29
C PHE A 118 8.62 -4.63 -17.85
N ASP A 119 8.52 -5.90 -18.24
CA ASP A 119 9.59 -6.67 -18.87
C ASP A 119 10.11 -6.06 -20.18
N LEU A 120 9.24 -5.36 -20.92
CA LEU A 120 9.60 -4.75 -22.21
C LEU A 120 10.09 -3.33 -22.08
N PHE A 121 9.45 -2.55 -21.20
CA PHE A 121 9.57 -1.09 -21.19
C PHE A 121 10.01 -0.52 -19.85
N GLY A 122 10.07 -1.32 -18.78
CA GLY A 122 10.33 -0.82 -17.42
C GLY A 122 9.26 0.14 -16.89
N ILE A 123 8.09 0.17 -17.53
CA ILE A 123 7.02 1.13 -17.27
C ILE A 123 5.78 0.37 -16.76
N PRO A 124 5.19 0.80 -15.64
CA PRO A 124 4.05 0.09 -15.05
C PRO A 124 2.75 0.38 -15.80
N LEU A 125 1.83 -0.58 -15.72
CA LEU A 125 0.41 -0.39 -16.03
C LEU A 125 -0.31 0.15 -14.78
N ARG A 126 -1.09 1.21 -14.92
CA ARG A 126 -1.87 1.83 -13.83
C ARG A 126 -3.36 1.75 -14.14
N SER A 127 -4.17 1.57 -13.10
CA SER A 127 -5.61 1.75 -13.23
C SER A 127 -5.95 3.24 -13.14
N VAL A 128 -7.08 3.59 -13.73
CA VAL A 128 -7.67 4.92 -13.70
C VAL A 128 -8.06 5.32 -12.29
N SER A 129 -8.51 4.33 -11.50
CA SER A 129 -8.87 4.45 -10.09
C SER A 129 -7.71 4.88 -9.20
N ASP A 130 -6.47 4.66 -9.64
CA ASP A 130 -5.27 4.89 -8.83
C ASP A 130 -4.79 6.35 -8.93
N ILE A 131 -5.47 7.17 -9.73
CA ILE A 131 -5.02 8.51 -10.10
C ILE A 131 -6.06 9.54 -9.65
N ILE A 132 -5.72 10.28 -8.60
CA ILE A 132 -6.53 11.38 -8.09
C ILE A 132 -6.31 12.62 -8.96
N PHE A 133 -7.37 13.07 -9.62
CA PHE A 133 -7.35 14.27 -10.44
C PHE A 133 -7.69 15.51 -9.60
N ASP A 134 -6.72 16.40 -9.40
CA ASP A 134 -6.97 17.72 -8.82
C ASP A 134 -7.42 18.70 -9.91
N GLN A 135 -8.65 19.19 -9.79
CA GLN A 135 -9.21 20.14 -10.75
C GLN A 135 -8.38 21.43 -10.88
N SER A 136 -7.65 21.81 -9.81
CA SER A 136 -6.83 23.03 -9.78
C SER A 136 -5.66 22.97 -10.77
N CYS A 137 -5.08 21.78 -11.00
CA CYS A 137 -3.94 21.60 -11.90
C CYS A 137 -4.34 21.41 -13.37
N ARG A 138 -5.64 21.36 -13.70
CA ARG A 138 -6.15 21.15 -15.07
C ARG A 138 -5.52 22.10 -16.09
N ASN A 139 -5.33 23.37 -15.74
CA ASN A 139 -4.73 24.36 -16.64
C ASN A 139 -3.25 24.06 -16.92
N ASP A 140 -2.50 23.67 -15.89
CA ASP A 140 -1.08 23.31 -16.05
C ASP A 140 -0.91 22.02 -16.85
N LEU A 141 -1.77 21.03 -16.62
CA LEU A 141 -1.77 19.76 -17.36
C LEU A 141 -2.09 19.98 -18.85
N THR A 142 -3.14 20.76 -19.15
CA THR A 142 -3.58 21.02 -20.52
C THR A 142 -2.67 22.00 -21.28
N ALA A 143 -1.87 22.80 -20.58
CA ALA A 143 -0.83 23.63 -21.20
C ALA A 143 0.35 22.81 -21.73
N VAL A 144 0.64 21.65 -21.13
CA VAL A 144 1.73 20.76 -21.59
C VAL A 144 1.24 19.82 -22.69
N ILE A 145 0.06 19.22 -22.48
CA ILE A 145 -0.58 18.33 -23.44
C ILE A 145 -1.96 18.91 -23.77
N ASP A 146 -2.06 19.55 -24.92
CA ASP A 146 -3.35 20.01 -25.42
C ASP A 146 -4.20 18.85 -25.93
N ARG A 147 -5.46 19.16 -26.26
CA ARG A 147 -6.45 18.20 -26.74
C ARG A 147 -6.03 17.46 -28.01
N ASP A 148 -5.42 18.16 -28.96
CA ASP A 148 -5.07 17.57 -30.26
C ASP A 148 -3.86 16.66 -30.13
N ILE A 149 -2.87 17.05 -29.32
CA ILE A 149 -1.74 16.20 -28.94
C ILE A 149 -2.25 14.96 -28.21
N ALA A 150 -3.14 15.12 -27.23
CA ALA A 150 -3.66 14.00 -26.45
C ALA A 150 -4.35 12.96 -27.36
N ARG A 151 -5.25 13.43 -28.22
CA ARG A 151 -6.00 12.57 -29.15
C ARG A 151 -5.10 11.90 -30.19
N THR A 152 -4.18 12.66 -30.78
CA THR A 152 -3.35 12.18 -31.88
C THR A 152 -2.32 11.16 -31.42
N LEU A 153 -1.74 11.38 -30.23
CA LEU A 153 -0.63 10.57 -29.74
C LEU A 153 -1.04 9.53 -28.70
N GLY A 154 -2.29 9.55 -28.21
CA GLY A 154 -2.75 8.64 -27.16
C GLY A 154 -2.02 8.86 -25.83
N ILE A 155 -1.65 10.12 -25.55
CA ILE A 155 -0.96 10.55 -24.32
C ILE A 155 -1.91 11.43 -23.55
N ILE A 156 -2.01 11.24 -22.24
CA ILE A 156 -2.86 12.09 -21.42
C ILE A 156 -2.16 12.49 -20.13
N PRO A 157 -2.16 13.78 -19.74
CA PRO A 157 -1.57 14.20 -18.49
C PRO A 157 -2.48 13.74 -17.35
N LEU A 158 -1.92 13.00 -16.40
CA LEU A 158 -2.70 12.33 -15.34
C LEU A 158 -2.64 13.09 -14.03
N HIS A 159 -1.43 13.55 -13.67
CA HIS A 159 -1.17 14.17 -12.38
C HIS A 159 0.10 15.02 -12.46
N LEU A 160 0.10 16.15 -11.77
CA LEU A 160 1.26 17.02 -11.59
C LEU A 160 1.55 17.18 -10.10
N SER A 161 2.74 16.76 -9.67
CA SER A 161 3.22 16.97 -8.30
C SER A 161 4.57 17.67 -8.32
N GLY A 162 4.59 18.93 -7.90
CA GLY A 162 5.76 19.81 -8.06
C GLY A 162 6.13 19.96 -9.54
N ASN A 163 7.27 19.40 -9.92
CA ASN A 163 7.72 19.36 -11.33
C ASN A 163 7.57 17.99 -12.00
N LEU A 164 7.02 16.99 -11.31
CA LEU A 164 6.83 15.65 -11.86
C LEU A 164 5.46 15.54 -12.53
N LEU A 165 5.45 15.38 -13.85
CA LEU A 165 4.24 15.20 -14.65
C LEU A 165 4.07 13.74 -15.06
N THR A 166 3.05 13.09 -14.49
CA THR A 166 2.70 11.71 -14.86
C THR A 166 1.89 11.71 -16.15
N LEU A 167 2.35 10.93 -17.14
CA LEU A 167 1.71 10.81 -18.45
C LEU A 167 1.16 9.40 -18.65
N GLY A 168 -0.14 9.31 -18.89
CA GLY A 168 -0.83 8.08 -19.26
C GLY A 168 -0.66 7.80 -20.74
N LEU A 169 -0.17 6.60 -21.07
CA LEU A 169 0.07 6.15 -22.42
C LEU A 169 -0.83 4.97 -22.76
N MET A 170 -1.48 5.03 -23.91
CA MET A 170 -2.26 3.92 -24.43
C MET A 170 -1.44 2.93 -25.26
N ASP A 171 -0.37 3.42 -25.86
CA ASP A 171 0.48 2.68 -26.78
C ASP A 171 1.96 2.94 -26.45
N PRO A 172 2.85 1.93 -26.54
CA PRO A 172 4.27 2.13 -26.30
C PRO A 172 4.91 3.10 -27.29
N ASP A 173 4.41 3.23 -28.51
CA ASP A 173 4.99 4.14 -29.51
C ASP A 173 4.84 5.61 -29.10
N SER A 174 3.85 5.92 -28.25
CA SER A 174 3.69 7.23 -27.62
C SER A 174 4.91 7.64 -26.78
N LEU A 175 5.73 6.69 -26.32
CA LEU A 175 6.97 6.99 -25.60
C LEU A 175 7.91 7.85 -26.43
N LEU A 176 7.92 7.73 -27.76
CA LEU A 176 8.79 8.52 -28.65
C LEU A 176 8.57 10.03 -28.52
N PHE A 177 7.38 10.42 -28.09
CA PHE A 177 7.02 11.82 -27.94
C PHE A 177 7.53 12.43 -26.63
N ILE A 178 7.76 11.61 -25.60
CA ILE A 178 8.19 12.11 -24.29
C ILE A 178 9.54 12.84 -24.39
N ARG A 179 10.47 12.37 -25.21
CA ARG A 179 11.75 13.06 -25.42
C ARG A 179 11.59 14.41 -26.11
N LYS A 180 10.55 14.58 -26.94
CA LYS A 180 10.22 15.90 -27.50
C LYS A 180 9.65 16.82 -26.43
N LEU A 181 8.89 16.27 -25.48
CA LEU A 181 8.37 17.02 -24.33
C LEU A 181 9.48 17.43 -23.36
N ASP A 182 10.46 16.57 -23.08
CA ASP A 182 11.64 16.91 -22.27
C ASP A 182 12.36 18.15 -22.82
N LEU A 183 12.53 18.23 -24.14
CA LEU A 183 13.16 19.38 -24.81
C LEU A 183 12.28 20.64 -24.77
N LYS A 184 10.96 20.48 -24.96
CA LYS A 184 10.02 21.61 -25.04
C LYS A 184 9.67 22.18 -23.66
N PHE A 185 9.69 21.35 -22.62
CA PHE A 185 9.28 21.69 -21.27
C PHE A 185 10.30 21.20 -20.23
N PRO A 186 11.53 21.75 -20.23
CA PRO A 186 12.63 21.27 -19.39
C PRO A 186 12.38 21.46 -17.89
N ARG A 187 11.38 22.27 -17.52
CA ARG A 187 10.97 22.46 -16.12
C ARG A 187 10.27 21.22 -15.54
N TYR A 188 9.71 20.34 -16.38
CA TYR A 188 9.01 19.15 -15.94
C TYR A 188 9.86 17.91 -16.12
N ARG A 189 9.70 16.97 -15.19
CA ARG A 189 10.16 15.59 -15.33
C ARG A 189 8.96 14.73 -15.71
N PHE A 190 9.04 14.01 -16.82
CA PHE A 190 7.92 13.19 -17.28
C PHE A 190 8.02 11.76 -16.75
N LEU A 191 6.94 11.27 -16.16
CA LEU A 191 6.81 9.90 -15.68
C LEU A 191 5.77 9.14 -16.51
N PRO A 192 6.17 8.33 -17.50
CA PRO A 192 5.23 7.53 -18.27
C PRO A 192 4.63 6.40 -17.44
N VAL A 193 3.34 6.15 -17.62
CA VAL A 193 2.61 4.96 -17.15
C VAL A 193 1.67 4.49 -18.24
N PHE A 194 1.50 3.18 -18.40
CA PHE A 194 0.47 2.66 -19.30
C PHE A 194 -0.91 2.75 -18.65
N ILE A 195 -1.93 3.09 -19.43
CA ILE A 195 -3.32 3.12 -18.99
C ILE A 195 -4.25 2.42 -20.00
N PRO A 196 -5.40 1.87 -19.55
CA PRO A 196 -6.41 1.34 -20.45
C PRO A 196 -7.11 2.44 -21.27
N PHE A 197 -7.73 2.07 -22.39
CA PHE A 197 -8.50 2.99 -23.22
C PHE A 197 -9.69 3.62 -22.49
N SER A 198 -10.40 2.83 -21.69
CA SER A 198 -11.44 3.33 -20.80
C SER A 198 -10.94 4.48 -19.91
N GLY A 199 -9.72 4.36 -19.37
CA GLY A 199 -9.08 5.38 -18.56
C GLY A 199 -8.71 6.63 -19.32
N PHE A 200 -8.11 6.45 -20.48
CA PHE A 200 -7.82 7.57 -21.37
C PHE A 200 -9.09 8.35 -21.70
N LYS A 201 -10.19 7.67 -22.06
CA LYS A 201 -11.48 8.34 -22.33
C LYS A 201 -12.00 9.13 -21.14
N TRP A 202 -11.93 8.55 -19.95
CA TRP A 202 -12.39 9.20 -18.73
C TRP A 202 -11.60 10.49 -18.47
N PHE A 203 -10.27 10.42 -18.41
CA PHE A 203 -9.40 11.59 -18.24
C PHE A 203 -9.58 12.61 -19.37
N TYR A 204 -9.78 12.16 -20.60
CA TYR A 204 -9.91 13.05 -21.76
C TYR A 204 -11.20 13.88 -21.66
N SER A 205 -12.29 13.27 -21.20
CA SER A 205 -13.55 13.98 -20.96
C SER A 205 -13.43 15.01 -19.83
N ILE A 206 -12.63 14.71 -18.80
CA ILE A 206 -12.39 15.59 -17.67
C ILE A 206 -11.37 16.67 -18.00
N LEU A 207 -10.38 16.47 -18.85
CA LEU A 207 -9.43 17.53 -19.20
C LEU A 207 -9.98 18.46 -20.27
N TYR A 208 -10.80 17.92 -21.19
CA TYR A 208 -11.24 18.61 -22.40
C TYR A 208 -12.78 18.55 -22.57
N PRO A 209 -13.55 19.23 -21.70
CA PRO A 209 -15.01 19.11 -21.62
C PRO A 209 -15.78 19.58 -22.87
N ASN A 210 -15.15 20.34 -23.75
CA ASN A 210 -15.73 20.79 -25.03
C ASN A 210 -15.37 19.86 -26.21
N ALA A 211 -14.92 18.64 -25.94
CA ALA A 211 -14.61 17.64 -26.96
C ALA A 211 -15.83 16.76 -27.30
N PRO A 212 -16.04 16.39 -28.58
CA PRO A 212 -17.13 15.51 -28.97
C PRO A 212 -16.98 14.14 -28.28
N ALA A 213 -18.09 13.59 -27.78
CA ALA A 213 -18.15 12.35 -27.02
C ALA A 213 -17.60 11.11 -27.77
N ASN A 214 -17.49 11.18 -29.10
CA ASN A 214 -16.93 10.13 -29.93
C ASN A 214 -15.40 10.28 -30.06
N VAL A 215 -14.68 9.98 -28.98
CA VAL A 215 -13.22 9.79 -29.04
C VAL A 215 -12.96 8.39 -29.63
N THR A 216 -12.70 8.33 -30.94
CA THR A 216 -12.10 7.16 -31.58
C THR A 216 -10.66 7.00 -31.11
N ALA A 217 -10.16 5.77 -30.95
CA ALA A 217 -8.77 5.55 -30.53
C ALA A 217 -7.78 6.23 -31.48
N PRO A 218 -6.57 6.56 -30.99
CA PRO A 218 -5.50 7.06 -31.85
C PRO A 218 -5.29 6.12 -33.04
N ILE A 219 -5.29 6.70 -34.23
CA ILE A 219 -4.90 6.00 -35.46
C ILE A 219 -3.41 5.68 -35.30
N PRO A 220 -2.97 4.41 -35.38
CA PRO A 220 -1.55 4.10 -35.29
C PRO A 220 -0.80 4.94 -36.34
N MET A 221 0.31 5.57 -35.93
CA MET A 221 1.11 6.38 -36.85
C MET A 221 1.53 5.48 -38.03
N GLN A 222 0.92 5.69 -39.19
CA GLN A 222 1.31 5.01 -40.41
C GLN A 222 2.65 5.59 -40.88
N ASP A 223 3.59 4.70 -41.18
CA ASP A 223 4.78 4.98 -41.96
C ASP A 223 4.35 5.72 -43.25
N PRO A 224 4.96 6.87 -43.64
CA PRO A 224 4.54 7.66 -44.81
C PRO A 224 4.67 6.96 -46.18
N SER A 225 4.92 5.65 -46.23
CA SER A 225 5.40 4.96 -47.43
C SER A 225 4.41 4.01 -48.12
N THR A 226 3.13 3.95 -47.74
CA THR A 226 2.16 3.09 -48.46
C THR A 226 0.75 3.67 -48.55
N GLU A 227 0.46 4.42 -49.61
CA GLU A 227 -0.90 4.65 -50.10
C GLU A 227 -1.34 3.52 -51.04
N LYS A 228 -2.43 2.81 -50.71
CA LYS A 228 -3.29 2.15 -51.71
C LYS A 228 -4.78 2.26 -51.34
N LYS A 229 -5.44 3.11 -52.14
CA LYS A 229 -6.83 3.19 -52.63
C LYS A 229 -7.85 2.06 -52.32
N VAL A 230 -9.10 2.51 -52.13
CA VAL A 230 -10.42 1.91 -52.54
C VAL A 230 -11.00 0.88 -51.55
N CYS A 231 -12.30 0.79 -51.18
CA CYS A 231 -13.61 1.34 -51.61
C CYS A 231 -14.63 1.28 -50.44
N THR A 232 -15.71 2.08 -50.47
CA THR A 232 -16.94 1.92 -49.66
C THR A 232 -17.84 0.80 -50.21
N PRO A 233 -18.76 0.20 -49.42
CA PRO A 233 -20.17 0.67 -49.47
C PRO A 233 -21.06 0.48 -48.20
N THR A 234 -22.00 1.43 -48.08
CA THR A 234 -23.43 1.36 -47.68
C THR A 234 -23.97 0.77 -46.35
N LYS A 235 -24.90 1.55 -45.78
CA LYS A 235 -25.76 1.36 -44.60
C LYS A 235 -26.83 0.25 -44.77
N GLY A 236 -27.27 -0.31 -43.64
CA GLY A 236 -28.54 -1.03 -43.45
C GLY A 236 -28.86 -1.21 -41.95
N PRO A 237 -30.14 -1.31 -41.51
CA PRO A 237 -30.60 -0.73 -40.24
C PRO A 237 -30.75 -1.69 -39.05
N THR A 238 -30.76 -1.06 -37.86
CA THR A 238 -31.36 -1.39 -36.54
C THR A 238 -32.01 -2.75 -36.29
N HIS A 239 -31.69 -3.37 -35.14
CA HIS A 239 -32.68 -3.82 -34.16
C HIS A 239 -32.08 -3.85 -32.74
N GLY A 240 -32.77 -3.20 -31.80
CA GLY A 240 -32.42 -3.16 -30.39
C GLY A 240 -33.08 -4.29 -29.59
N HIS A 241 -32.43 -4.71 -28.51
CA HIS A 241 -32.96 -5.42 -27.34
C HIS A 241 -32.09 -4.89 -26.18
N GLY A 242 -32.60 -4.25 -25.14
CA GLY A 242 -33.62 -4.74 -24.21
C GLY A 242 -32.94 -4.82 -22.84
N ASN A 243 -32.98 -3.70 -22.12
CA ASN A 243 -32.38 -3.51 -20.80
C ASN A 243 -33.21 -4.30 -19.76
N ALA A 244 -32.57 -5.16 -18.95
CA ALA A 244 -33.22 -5.80 -17.82
C ALA A 244 -32.32 -5.66 -16.58
N GLY A 245 -32.58 -4.57 -15.85
CA GLY A 245 -32.09 -4.40 -14.49
C GLY A 245 -32.70 -5.45 -13.56
N ARG A 246 -31.87 -5.99 -12.68
CA ARG A 246 -32.34 -6.74 -11.51
C ARG A 246 -32.05 -5.91 -10.26
N GLN A 247 -33.09 -5.26 -9.76
CA GLN A 247 -33.16 -4.81 -8.37
C GLN A 247 -33.18 -6.07 -7.47
N ARG A 248 -32.39 -6.05 -6.39
CA ARG A 248 -32.49 -7.03 -5.30
C ARG A 248 -33.37 -6.45 -4.19
N PRO A 249 -34.17 -7.28 -3.52
CA PRO A 249 -35.06 -6.83 -2.45
C PRO A 249 -34.29 -6.52 -1.17
N GLU A 250 -34.75 -5.50 -0.46
CA GLU A 250 -34.27 -5.09 0.87
C GLU A 250 -34.63 -6.17 1.91
N GLY A 251 -33.61 -6.68 2.60
CA GLY A 251 -33.74 -7.59 3.73
C GLY A 251 -32.64 -7.27 4.74
N LYS A 252 -33.01 -7.24 6.03
CA LYS A 252 -32.20 -6.92 7.23
C LYS A 252 -30.69 -7.12 7.05
N GLU A 253 -29.91 -6.06 7.28
CA GLU A 253 -28.45 -6.08 7.21
C GLU A 253 -27.85 -7.01 8.27
N ASP A 254 -27.37 -8.18 7.85
CA ASP A 254 -26.43 -8.97 8.64
C ASP A 254 -25.14 -8.15 8.83
N LYS A 255 -24.74 -7.89 10.08
CA LYS A 255 -23.50 -7.17 10.38
C LYS A 255 -22.32 -7.90 9.74
N LYS A 256 -21.66 -7.24 8.79
CA LYS A 256 -20.55 -7.78 8.00
C LYS A 256 -19.33 -8.09 8.87
N MET A 257 -18.79 -9.28 8.72
CA MET A 257 -17.66 -9.81 9.50
C MET A 257 -16.37 -9.74 8.68
N THR A 258 -15.26 -9.33 9.31
CA THR A 258 -13.94 -9.21 8.68
C THR A 258 -12.86 -9.86 9.54
N LYS A 259 -11.79 -10.33 8.88
CA LYS A 259 -10.60 -10.81 9.59
C LYS A 259 -9.67 -9.64 9.93
N LEU A 260 -9.79 -9.15 11.16
CA LEU A 260 -8.95 -8.05 11.64
C LEU A 260 -7.62 -8.55 12.23
N LEU A 261 -6.52 -8.00 11.71
CA LEU A 261 -5.15 -8.34 12.09
C LEU A 261 -4.39 -7.09 12.53
N THR A 262 -4.06 -7.00 13.81
CA THR A 262 -3.18 -5.92 14.31
C THR A 262 -1.72 -6.37 14.25
N ILE A 263 -0.88 -5.63 13.53
CA ILE A 263 0.56 -5.88 13.43
C ILE A 263 1.29 -4.97 14.40
N ALA A 264 1.93 -5.57 15.41
CA ALA A 264 2.56 -4.85 16.52
C ALA A 264 4.00 -5.33 16.79
N SER A 265 4.77 -4.51 17.51
CA SER A 265 6.16 -4.79 17.90
C SER A 265 6.54 -3.94 19.08
N GLY A 266 7.28 -4.50 20.03
CA GLY A 266 7.83 -3.71 21.13
C GLY A 266 8.91 -2.71 20.68
N LYS A 267 9.62 -2.97 19.58
CA LYS A 267 10.80 -2.21 19.15
C LYS A 267 10.59 -1.45 17.84
N GLY A 268 11.10 -0.22 17.75
CA GLY A 268 11.24 0.51 16.48
C GLY A 268 12.18 -0.21 15.49
N GLY A 269 11.86 -0.20 14.20
CA GLY A 269 12.72 -0.82 13.17
C GLY A 269 12.69 -2.35 13.09
N ALA A 270 11.79 -3.03 13.82
CA ALA A 270 11.59 -4.49 13.69
C ALA A 270 11.02 -4.91 12.31
N GLY A 271 10.55 -3.96 11.49
CA GLY A 271 10.04 -4.18 10.13
C GLY A 271 8.54 -4.43 10.03
N LYS A 272 7.73 -3.93 10.99
CA LYS A 272 6.27 -4.03 11.00
C LYS A 272 5.63 -3.57 9.69
N THR A 273 5.78 -2.29 9.33
CA THR A 273 5.20 -1.70 8.12
C THR A 273 5.56 -2.48 6.86
N SER A 274 6.81 -2.93 6.75
CA SER A 274 7.24 -3.77 5.63
C SER A 274 6.50 -5.11 5.62
N ILE A 275 6.31 -5.77 6.76
CA ILE A 275 5.53 -7.01 6.84
C ILE A 275 4.05 -6.73 6.60
N SER A 276 3.45 -5.72 7.23
CA SER A 276 2.04 -5.33 7.09
C SER A 276 1.67 -5.11 5.62
N LEU A 277 2.44 -4.27 4.93
CA LEU A 277 2.23 -3.94 3.52
C LEU A 277 2.40 -5.15 2.59
N ASN A 278 3.50 -5.90 2.74
CA ASN A 278 3.77 -7.01 1.83
C ASN A 278 2.87 -8.22 2.12
N LEU A 279 2.41 -8.39 3.36
CA LEU A 279 1.40 -9.38 3.71
C LEU A 279 0.02 -9.01 3.15
N ALA A 280 -0.37 -7.74 3.22
CA ALA A 280 -1.61 -7.25 2.61
C ALA A 280 -1.61 -7.53 1.09
N LEU A 281 -0.52 -7.18 0.41
CA LEU A 281 -0.33 -7.46 -1.02
C LEU A 281 -0.38 -8.96 -1.34
N ALA A 282 0.17 -9.81 -0.47
CA ALA A 282 0.12 -11.26 -0.65
C ALA A 282 -1.29 -11.84 -0.48
N LEU A 283 -2.10 -11.27 0.42
CA LEU A 283 -3.49 -11.64 0.59
C LEU A 283 -4.32 -11.20 -0.63
N ALA A 284 -4.09 -10.00 -1.16
CA ALA A 284 -4.73 -9.54 -2.39
C ALA A 284 -4.31 -10.33 -3.63
N ASP A 285 -3.04 -10.74 -3.74
CA ASP A 285 -2.54 -11.66 -4.78
C ASP A 285 -3.22 -13.05 -4.72
N ALA A 286 -3.83 -13.39 -3.58
CA ALA A 286 -4.65 -14.57 -3.38
C ALA A 286 -6.17 -14.28 -3.50
N ASP A 287 -6.55 -13.20 -4.17
CA ASP A 287 -7.93 -12.76 -4.46
C ASP A 287 -8.78 -12.39 -3.23
N TYR A 288 -8.16 -12.05 -2.09
CA TYR A 288 -8.89 -11.48 -0.96
C TYR A 288 -9.04 -9.96 -1.09
N ARG A 289 -10.17 -9.43 -0.63
CA ARG A 289 -10.36 -7.98 -0.46
C ARG A 289 -9.67 -7.54 0.81
N VAL A 290 -8.67 -6.67 0.70
CA VAL A 290 -7.82 -6.29 1.83
C VAL A 290 -7.80 -4.78 1.99
N CYS A 291 -7.95 -4.31 3.23
CA CYS A 291 -7.66 -2.94 3.62
C CYS A 291 -6.47 -2.92 4.59
N LEU A 292 -5.52 -2.02 4.35
CA LEU A 292 -4.40 -1.74 5.23
C LEU A 292 -4.55 -0.35 5.84
N PHE A 293 -4.67 -0.29 7.15
CA PHE A 293 -4.70 0.96 7.90
C PHE A 293 -3.30 1.24 8.49
N ASP A 294 -2.67 2.34 8.07
CA ASP A 294 -1.44 2.85 8.66
C ASP A 294 -1.80 3.64 9.94
N ALA A 295 -1.54 3.03 11.09
CA ALA A 295 -1.83 3.58 12.42
C ALA A 295 -0.54 4.00 13.16
N ASP A 296 0.54 4.29 12.41
CA ASP A 296 1.77 4.85 12.97
C ASP A 296 1.68 6.39 13.04
N LEU A 297 1.74 6.90 14.27
CA LEU A 297 1.56 8.31 14.65
C LEU A 297 2.72 9.21 14.23
N GLY A 298 3.94 8.65 14.18
CA GLY A 298 5.16 9.47 14.12
C GLY A 298 5.72 9.65 12.72
N LEU A 299 5.49 8.70 11.82
CA LEU A 299 6.06 8.65 10.47
C LEU A 299 5.13 7.82 9.58
N ALA A 300 4.51 8.42 8.55
CA ALA A 300 3.66 7.70 7.61
C ALA A 300 4.50 6.78 6.71
N ASN A 301 4.79 5.59 7.22
CA ASN A 301 5.76 4.68 6.66
C ASN A 301 5.19 3.95 5.44
N VAL A 302 3.89 3.68 5.37
CA VAL A 302 3.29 3.00 4.21
C VAL A 302 3.45 3.83 2.94
N ASN A 303 3.21 5.15 3.03
CA ASN A 303 3.39 6.10 1.94
C ASN A 303 4.83 6.09 1.40
N ILE A 304 5.81 6.11 2.31
CA ILE A 304 7.24 6.05 1.96
C ILE A 304 7.57 4.73 1.23
N LEU A 305 7.06 3.60 1.72
CA LEU A 305 7.32 2.28 1.15
C LEU A 305 6.63 2.03 -0.21
N THR A 306 5.57 2.78 -0.49
CA THR A 306 4.75 2.66 -1.71
C THR A 306 5.03 3.75 -2.74
N GLY A 307 5.72 4.83 -2.34
CA GLY A 307 5.92 6.02 -3.16
C GLY A 307 4.65 6.85 -3.34
N LEU A 308 3.67 6.66 -2.45
CA LEU A 308 2.39 7.35 -2.47
C LEU A 308 2.44 8.60 -1.59
N TYR A 309 1.72 9.64 -2.00
CA TYR A 309 1.69 10.93 -1.30
C TYR A 309 0.24 11.39 -1.13
N PRO A 310 -0.48 10.89 -0.10
CA PRO A 310 -1.84 11.30 0.17
C PRO A 310 -1.86 12.78 0.60
N GLN A 311 -2.82 13.52 0.06
CA GLN A 311 -2.99 14.96 0.31
C GLN A 311 -3.76 15.24 1.61
N SER A 312 -4.44 14.23 2.15
CA SER A 312 -5.29 14.33 3.33
C SER A 312 -5.22 13.03 4.13
N GLY A 313 -5.54 13.11 5.42
CA GLY A 313 -5.49 11.98 6.33
C GLY A 313 -6.65 12.01 7.33
N LEU A 314 -6.55 11.20 8.37
CA LEU A 314 -7.62 11.04 9.36
C LEU A 314 -8.00 12.33 10.09
N ALA A 315 -7.10 13.31 10.19
CA ALA A 315 -7.38 14.61 10.81
C ALA A 315 -8.58 15.29 10.12
N GLN A 316 -8.57 15.34 8.78
CA GLN A 316 -9.63 15.94 7.98
C GLN A 316 -10.97 15.22 8.14
N VAL A 317 -10.93 13.90 8.37
CA VAL A 317 -12.12 13.07 8.62
C VAL A 317 -12.73 13.39 9.99
N MET A 318 -11.89 13.50 11.02
CA MET A 318 -12.33 13.88 12.37
C MET A 318 -12.90 15.31 12.42
N GLU A 319 -12.38 16.20 11.58
CA GLU A 319 -12.88 17.57 11.41
C GLU A 319 -14.19 17.64 10.59
N GLY A 320 -14.66 16.51 10.05
CA GLY A 320 -15.87 16.43 9.24
C GLY A 320 -15.74 17.03 7.83
N SER A 321 -14.52 17.38 7.41
CA SER A 321 -14.24 17.99 6.10
C SER A 321 -14.11 16.96 4.97
N HIS A 322 -13.78 15.72 5.31
CA HIS A 322 -13.60 14.60 4.37
C HIS A 322 -14.26 13.35 4.95
N THR A 323 -14.65 12.42 4.08
CA THR A 323 -15.02 11.06 4.49
C THR A 323 -13.77 10.17 4.54
N LEU A 324 -13.87 9.01 5.20
CA LEU A 324 -12.78 8.04 5.17
C LEU A 324 -12.49 7.55 3.74
N SER A 325 -13.53 7.45 2.90
CA SER A 325 -13.37 7.10 1.49
C SER A 325 -12.56 8.13 0.69
N ASP A 326 -12.61 9.41 1.05
CA ASP A 326 -11.90 10.48 0.34
C ASP A 326 -10.38 10.45 0.60
N ILE A 327 -9.97 9.97 1.78
CA ILE A 327 -8.55 9.89 2.15
C ILE A 327 -7.90 8.56 1.79
N MET A 328 -8.72 7.56 1.45
CA MET A 328 -8.25 6.22 1.12
C MET A 328 -7.58 6.18 -0.25
N ILE A 329 -6.44 5.50 -0.30
CA ILE A 329 -5.80 5.10 -1.55
C ILE A 329 -6.44 3.77 -1.95
N ARG A 330 -7.20 3.79 -3.04
CA ARG A 330 -7.95 2.61 -3.54
C ARG A 330 -7.11 1.79 -4.53
N ASP A 331 -7.33 0.48 -4.55
CA ASP A 331 -6.74 -0.50 -5.49
C ASP A 331 -5.21 -0.38 -5.69
N PHE A 332 -4.45 -0.11 -4.62
CA PHE A 332 -3.01 -0.20 -4.68
C PHE A 332 -2.57 -1.66 -4.84
N ASN A 333 -2.47 -2.14 -6.08
CA ASN A 333 -2.19 -3.55 -6.39
C ASN A 333 -3.14 -4.52 -5.65
N GLY A 334 -4.45 -4.22 -5.66
CA GLY A 334 -5.47 -5.07 -5.04
C GLY A 334 -5.72 -4.84 -3.55
N ILE A 335 -5.04 -3.87 -2.91
CA ILE A 335 -5.34 -3.46 -1.54
C ILE A 335 -5.81 -2.01 -1.47
N ASP A 336 -6.73 -1.73 -0.55
CA ASP A 336 -7.06 -0.36 -0.16
C ASP A 336 -6.17 0.05 1.02
N ILE A 337 -5.76 1.32 1.08
CA ILE A 337 -4.88 1.85 2.12
C ILE A 337 -5.53 3.07 2.77
N ILE A 338 -5.64 3.06 4.10
CA ILE A 338 -5.99 4.23 4.89
C ILE A 338 -4.67 4.83 5.43
N PRO A 339 -4.27 6.03 4.97
CA PRO A 339 -2.99 6.64 5.38
C PRO A 339 -3.06 7.23 6.79
N GLY A 340 -1.95 7.10 7.54
CA GLY A 340 -1.83 7.57 8.92
C GLY A 340 -1.27 9.00 9.08
N SER A 341 -0.89 9.67 8.00
CA SER A 341 -0.02 10.86 7.97
C SER A 341 -0.51 12.11 8.69
N SER A 342 -1.80 12.20 9.05
CA SER A 342 -2.33 13.29 9.86
C SER A 342 -3.53 12.81 10.68
N GLY A 343 -3.55 13.08 11.99
CA GLY A 343 -4.73 12.88 12.85
C GLY A 343 -4.83 11.58 13.64
N VAL A 344 -3.93 10.61 13.44
CA VAL A 344 -3.88 9.42 14.30
C VAL A 344 -3.57 9.82 15.76
N GLU A 345 -2.83 10.92 16.00
CA GLU A 345 -2.55 11.45 17.34
C GLU A 345 -3.82 11.86 18.08
N LYS A 346 -4.77 12.48 17.37
CA LYS A 346 -6.09 12.85 17.91
C LYS A 346 -6.91 11.63 18.34
N LEU A 347 -6.58 10.40 17.89
CA LEU A 347 -7.28 9.18 18.34
C LEU A 347 -7.19 8.96 19.85
N ALA A 348 -6.11 9.40 20.51
CA ALA A 348 -5.99 9.26 21.97
C ALA A 348 -6.91 10.21 22.74
N ASP A 349 -7.26 11.35 22.15
CA ASP A 349 -7.98 12.44 22.79
C ASP A 349 -9.28 12.79 22.03
N LEU A 350 -9.98 11.76 21.51
CA LEU A 350 -11.24 11.97 20.82
C LEU A 350 -12.36 12.35 21.79
N THR A 351 -13.14 13.36 21.42
CA THR A 351 -14.46 13.58 22.03
C THR A 351 -15.43 12.47 21.62
N SER A 352 -16.49 12.26 22.41
CA SER A 352 -17.55 11.29 22.07
C SER A 352 -18.19 11.53 20.70
N HIS A 353 -18.21 12.79 20.26
CA HIS A 353 -18.71 13.17 18.94
C HIS A 353 -17.74 12.75 17.82
N GLU A 354 -16.46 13.08 17.93
CA GLU A 354 -15.43 12.69 16.95
C GLU A 354 -15.25 11.17 16.87
N ALA A 355 -15.32 10.48 18.01
CA ALA A 355 -15.36 9.03 18.08
C ALA A 355 -16.56 8.45 17.31
N GLY A 356 -17.74 9.05 17.48
CA GLY A 356 -18.95 8.68 16.74
C GLY A 356 -18.84 8.93 15.24
N LEU A 357 -18.25 10.05 14.81
CA LEU A 357 -17.97 10.34 13.39
C LEU A 357 -16.98 9.35 12.79
N LEU A 358 -15.93 9.01 13.53
CA LEU A 358 -14.93 8.05 13.10
C LEU A 358 -15.54 6.66 12.91
N ILE A 359 -16.29 6.16 13.91
CA ILE A 359 -16.98 4.86 13.81
C ILE A 359 -17.91 4.84 12.59
N ARG A 360 -18.73 5.88 12.40
CA ARG A 360 -19.61 5.99 11.23
C ARG A 360 -18.84 5.97 9.92
N SER A 361 -17.72 6.68 9.86
CA SER A 361 -16.87 6.69 8.66
C SER A 361 -16.27 5.31 8.35
N PHE A 362 -15.97 4.50 9.36
CA PHE A 362 -15.54 3.10 9.17
C PHE A 362 -16.68 2.16 8.78
N LEU A 363 -17.92 2.45 9.18
CA LEU A 363 -19.11 1.70 8.77
C LEU A 363 -19.46 1.90 7.29
N GLU A 364 -19.11 3.04 6.72
CA GLU A 364 -19.31 3.37 5.31
C GLU A 364 -18.31 2.67 4.37
N LEU A 365 -17.30 2.00 4.91
CA LEU A 365 -16.32 1.28 4.11
C LEU A 365 -16.93 0.06 3.41
N PRO A 366 -16.40 -0.32 2.23
CA PRO A 366 -16.80 -1.56 1.59
C PRO A 366 -16.34 -2.77 2.41
N ASP A 367 -16.91 -3.93 2.08
CA ASP A 367 -16.59 -5.17 2.78
C ASP A 367 -15.18 -5.66 2.42
N TYR A 368 -14.38 -5.93 3.45
CA TYR A 368 -13.06 -6.53 3.33
C TYR A 368 -13.02 -7.89 4.00
N ASP A 369 -12.36 -8.85 3.35
CA ASP A 369 -12.11 -10.16 3.94
C ASP A 369 -11.01 -10.05 5.01
N TYR A 370 -10.01 -9.17 4.78
CA TYR A 370 -8.96 -8.86 5.73
C TYR A 370 -8.81 -7.36 5.97
N PHE A 371 -8.71 -6.97 7.25
CA PHE A 371 -8.41 -5.60 7.67
C PHE A 371 -7.13 -5.60 8.51
N LEU A 372 -6.03 -5.08 7.96
CA LEU A 372 -4.72 -5.05 8.61
C LEU A 372 -4.48 -3.68 9.23
N ILE A 373 -3.96 -3.65 10.46
CA ILE A 373 -3.63 -2.42 11.17
C ILE A 373 -2.13 -2.43 11.45
N ASP A 374 -1.38 -1.53 10.81
CA ASP A 374 0.04 -1.32 11.07
C ASP A 374 0.22 -0.31 12.20
N THR A 375 0.57 -0.77 13.39
CA THR A 375 0.69 0.13 14.54
C THR A 375 2.05 0.81 14.60
N SER A 376 2.17 1.89 15.37
CA SER A 376 3.49 2.37 15.83
C SER A 376 4.21 1.32 16.70
N ALA A 377 5.50 1.56 16.99
CA ALA A 377 6.24 0.72 17.92
C ALA A 377 5.95 1.08 19.38
N GLY A 378 6.16 0.13 20.29
CA GLY A 378 6.13 0.37 21.74
C GLY A 378 4.77 0.06 22.36
N ILE A 379 4.42 0.81 23.41
CA ILE A 379 3.31 0.51 24.32
C ILE A 379 2.39 1.72 24.56
N SER A 380 2.25 2.61 23.57
CA SER A 380 1.33 3.75 23.69
C SER A 380 -0.12 3.29 23.89
N ALA A 381 -0.96 4.15 24.43
CA ALA A 381 -2.38 3.85 24.65
C ALA A 381 -3.08 3.40 23.35
N GLN A 382 -2.78 4.04 22.21
CA GLN A 382 -3.36 3.65 20.91
C GLN A 382 -2.86 2.27 20.44
N VAL A 383 -1.56 1.97 20.59
CA VAL A 383 -1.05 0.63 20.25
C VAL A 383 -1.77 -0.42 21.09
N LEU A 384 -1.88 -0.19 22.40
CA LEU A 384 -2.54 -1.12 23.31
C LEU A 384 -4.04 -1.27 23.04
N SER A 385 -4.74 -0.22 22.59
CA SER A 385 -6.16 -0.30 22.26
C SER A 385 -6.41 -1.13 20.99
N PHE A 386 -5.66 -0.90 19.91
CA PHE A 386 -5.74 -1.72 18.69
C PHE A 386 -5.39 -3.19 18.96
N CYS A 387 -4.37 -3.40 19.80
CA CYS A 387 -3.94 -4.73 20.20
C CYS A 387 -5.02 -5.48 21.00
N ARG A 388 -5.78 -4.80 21.85
CA ARG A 388 -6.81 -5.42 22.69
C ARG A 388 -8.15 -5.61 21.98
N ALA A 389 -8.50 -4.69 21.07
CA ALA A 389 -9.75 -4.76 20.31
C ALA A 389 -9.71 -5.82 19.20
N CYS A 390 -8.52 -6.22 18.74
CA CYS A 390 -8.38 -7.25 17.72
C CYS A 390 -8.56 -8.67 18.29
N GLN A 391 -9.03 -9.62 17.47
CA GLN A 391 -9.12 -11.04 17.84
C GLN A 391 -7.77 -11.72 17.65
N GLU A 392 -6.94 -11.19 16.76
CA GLU A 392 -5.66 -11.77 16.38
C GLU A 392 -4.61 -10.69 16.12
N MET A 393 -3.46 -10.85 16.78
CA MET A 393 -2.31 -9.97 16.68
C MET A 393 -1.15 -10.71 16.03
N ILE A 394 -0.48 -10.05 15.09
CA ILE A 394 0.83 -10.46 14.56
C ILE A 394 1.93 -9.67 15.30
N LEU A 395 2.67 -10.36 16.16
CA LEU A 395 3.80 -9.79 16.89
C LEU A 395 5.10 -9.98 16.08
N VAL A 396 5.65 -8.88 15.58
CA VAL A 396 6.90 -8.85 14.82
C VAL A 396 8.08 -8.66 15.77
N VAL A 397 9.03 -9.59 15.71
CA VAL A 397 10.29 -9.55 16.49
C VAL A 397 11.48 -9.82 15.60
N THR A 398 12.68 -9.44 16.05
CA THR A 398 13.95 -9.87 15.44
C THR A 398 14.73 -10.77 16.42
N PRO A 399 15.77 -11.50 15.97
CA PRO A 399 16.62 -12.30 16.86
C PRO A 399 17.39 -11.48 17.91
N GLU A 400 17.43 -10.16 17.76
CA GLU A 400 18.14 -9.28 18.69
C GLU A 400 17.54 -9.36 20.11
N PRO A 401 18.37 -9.50 21.16
CA PRO A 401 17.89 -9.58 22.53
C PRO A 401 16.98 -8.41 22.94
N THR A 402 17.30 -7.19 22.50
CA THR A 402 16.49 -5.98 22.77
C THR A 402 15.08 -6.11 22.17
N SER A 403 14.96 -6.62 20.94
CA SER A 403 13.66 -6.85 20.31
C SER A 403 12.80 -7.86 21.06
N LEU A 404 13.41 -8.89 21.66
CA LEU A 404 12.68 -9.89 22.46
C LEU A 404 12.23 -9.33 23.81
N THR A 405 13.08 -8.52 24.45
CA THR A 405 12.72 -7.82 25.69
C THR A 405 11.55 -6.86 25.47
N ASP A 406 11.59 -6.05 24.42
CA ASP A 406 10.53 -5.09 24.13
C ASP A 406 9.21 -5.80 23.78
N ALA A 407 9.29 -6.89 23.01
CA ALA A 407 8.13 -7.72 22.70
C ALA A 407 7.50 -8.32 23.96
N TYR A 408 8.32 -8.81 24.91
CA TYR A 408 7.84 -9.27 26.19
C TYR A 408 7.19 -8.15 27.01
N SER A 409 7.78 -6.95 27.04
CA SER A 409 7.22 -5.78 27.73
C SER A 409 5.83 -5.41 27.19
N LEU A 410 5.65 -5.40 25.86
CA LEU A 410 4.34 -5.20 25.24
C LEU A 410 3.33 -6.25 25.70
N LEU A 411 3.70 -7.54 25.64
CA LEU A 411 2.84 -8.63 26.09
C LEU A 411 2.49 -8.55 27.58
N LYS A 412 3.46 -8.18 28.42
CA LYS A 412 3.28 -8.01 29.87
C LYS A 412 2.31 -6.88 30.20
N VAL A 413 2.31 -5.78 29.44
CA VAL A 413 1.37 -4.68 29.63
C VAL A 413 -0.03 -5.08 29.14
N LEU A 414 -0.11 -5.78 28.00
CA LEU A 414 -1.38 -6.27 27.47
C LEU A 414 -2.05 -7.26 28.43
N SER A 415 -1.27 -8.17 29.02
CA SER A 415 -1.79 -9.24 29.90
C SER A 415 -2.34 -8.78 31.24
N LYS A 416 -2.25 -7.48 31.59
CA LYS A 416 -2.80 -6.93 32.83
C LYS A 416 -4.33 -6.75 32.79
N LYS A 417 -4.99 -6.93 31.64
CA LYS A 417 -6.45 -6.83 31.47
C LYS A 417 -7.00 -8.11 30.84
N ASP A 418 -8.29 -8.38 31.03
CA ASP A 418 -8.88 -9.74 30.89
C ASP A 418 -8.98 -10.32 29.48
N ALA A 419 -8.85 -9.51 28.41
CA ALA A 419 -8.97 -10.00 27.03
C ALA A 419 -7.64 -9.84 26.27
N MET A 420 -6.97 -10.97 26.03
CA MET A 420 -5.80 -11.05 25.15
C MET A 420 -6.20 -11.57 23.76
N PRO A 421 -5.71 -10.96 22.66
CA PRO A 421 -5.89 -11.53 21.33
C PRO A 421 -5.13 -12.85 21.18
N LYS A 422 -5.46 -13.62 20.14
CA LYS A 422 -4.58 -14.70 19.67
C LYS A 422 -3.27 -14.08 19.18
N ILE A 423 -2.15 -14.42 19.81
CA ILE A 423 -0.83 -13.88 19.44
C ILE A 423 -0.09 -14.84 18.51
N ARG A 424 0.27 -14.32 17.33
CA ARG A 424 1.03 -14.98 16.29
C ARG A 424 2.36 -14.28 16.08
N VAL A 425 3.47 -14.99 16.23
CA VAL A 425 4.82 -14.39 16.20
C VAL A 425 5.47 -14.56 14.83
N VAL A 426 6.00 -13.47 14.29
CA VAL A 426 6.88 -13.46 13.11
C VAL A 426 8.28 -13.06 13.54
N VAL A 427 9.27 -13.91 13.27
CA VAL A 427 10.68 -13.58 13.49
C VAL A 427 11.29 -13.05 12.19
N ASN A 428 11.53 -11.74 12.13
CA ASN A 428 12.02 -11.01 10.97
C ASN A 428 13.55 -10.89 10.98
N ARG A 429 14.14 -10.63 9.80
CA ARG A 429 15.58 -10.39 9.57
C ARG A 429 16.49 -11.55 10.01
N VAL A 430 16.00 -12.79 9.86
CA VAL A 430 16.74 -13.99 10.26
C VAL A 430 17.74 -14.42 9.18
N GLY A 431 18.96 -14.75 9.57
CA GLY A 431 19.94 -15.35 8.67
C GLY A 431 19.70 -16.86 8.47
N THR A 432 19.20 -17.55 9.51
CA THR A 432 18.93 -18.99 9.45
C THR A 432 17.63 -19.37 10.17
N ALA A 433 17.08 -20.55 9.83
CA ALA A 433 15.91 -21.08 10.52
C ALA A 433 16.19 -21.45 11.98
N GLN A 434 17.42 -21.86 12.30
CA GLN A 434 17.87 -22.19 13.66
C GLN A 434 17.87 -20.97 14.56
N GLU A 435 18.41 -19.84 14.06
CA GLU A 435 18.37 -18.55 14.74
C GLU A 435 16.93 -18.13 15.05
N ALA A 436 16.03 -18.26 14.07
CA ALA A 436 14.63 -17.94 14.24
C ALA A 436 13.94 -18.82 15.31
N LYS A 437 14.21 -20.14 15.28
CA LYS A 437 13.71 -21.10 16.27
C LYS A 437 14.21 -20.76 17.67
N ALA A 438 15.50 -20.40 17.82
CA ALA A 438 16.09 -20.02 19.09
C ALA A 438 15.46 -18.74 19.65
N ALA A 439 15.30 -17.70 18.82
CA ALA A 439 14.65 -16.45 19.21
C ALA A 439 13.19 -16.66 19.66
N TYR A 440 12.41 -17.42 18.87
CA TYR A 440 11.04 -17.76 19.23
C TYR A 440 10.97 -18.60 20.52
N ALA A 441 11.82 -19.61 20.68
CA ALA A 441 11.86 -20.45 21.87
C ALA A 441 12.18 -19.64 23.13
N LYS A 442 13.12 -18.69 23.03
CA LYS A 442 13.47 -17.77 24.12
C LYS A 442 12.28 -16.91 24.52
N LEU A 443 11.61 -16.26 23.57
CA LEU A 443 10.42 -15.46 23.84
C LEU A 443 9.29 -16.32 24.43
N LYS A 444 9.02 -17.49 23.84
CA LYS A 444 7.99 -18.42 24.30
C LYS A 444 8.23 -18.86 25.74
N LYS A 445 9.47 -19.19 26.09
CA LYS A 445 9.85 -19.58 27.46
C LYS A 445 9.62 -18.44 28.44
N THR A 446 10.04 -17.22 28.12
CA THR A 446 9.83 -16.05 28.97
C THR A 446 8.34 -15.76 29.16
N VAL A 447 7.56 -15.77 28.08
CA VAL A 447 6.10 -15.57 28.15
C VAL A 447 5.44 -16.65 29.00
N PHE A 448 5.76 -17.92 28.78
CA PHE A 448 5.20 -19.04 29.54
C PHE A 448 5.52 -18.98 31.03
N ASN A 449 6.74 -18.56 31.39
CA ASN A 449 7.18 -18.52 32.77
C ASN A 449 6.55 -17.38 33.58
N PHE A 450 6.22 -16.26 32.93
CA PHE A 450 5.83 -15.03 33.63
C PHE A 450 4.42 -14.52 33.31
N LEU A 451 3.81 -14.97 32.22
CA LEU A 451 2.49 -14.51 31.77
C LEU A 451 1.55 -15.70 31.57
N SER A 452 0.27 -15.54 31.93
CA SER A 452 -0.78 -16.54 31.67
C SER A 452 -1.25 -16.59 30.21
N THR A 453 -0.46 -16.04 29.28
CA THR A 453 -0.82 -15.92 27.86
C THR A 453 -0.03 -16.91 27.01
N ARG A 454 -0.59 -17.30 25.87
CA ARG A 454 0.05 -18.21 24.92
C ARG A 454 0.38 -17.48 23.64
N ILE A 455 1.59 -17.72 23.13
CA ILE A 455 2.03 -17.28 21.81
C ILE A 455 2.18 -18.49 20.89
N SER A 456 1.89 -18.28 19.62
CA SER A 456 2.04 -19.29 18.56
C SER A 456 2.95 -18.76 17.45
N PRO A 457 3.73 -19.61 16.75
CA PRO A 457 4.59 -19.13 15.67
C PRO A 457 3.78 -19.00 14.39
N LEU A 458 3.83 -17.84 13.73
CA LEU A 458 3.32 -17.68 12.37
C LEU A 458 4.39 -18.03 11.35
N GLY A 459 5.59 -17.49 11.50
CA GLY A 459 6.69 -17.84 10.60
C GLY A 459 7.90 -16.93 10.75
N ILE A 460 8.70 -16.89 9.70
CA ILE A 460 9.97 -16.18 9.66
C ILE A 460 10.04 -15.36 8.38
N VAL A 461 10.78 -14.26 8.41
CA VAL A 461 11.15 -13.49 7.22
C VAL A 461 12.67 -13.38 7.18
N ALA A 462 13.27 -13.93 6.12
CA ALA A 462 14.72 -13.97 5.97
C ALA A 462 15.30 -12.55 5.82
N ARG A 463 16.53 -12.37 6.29
CA ARG A 463 17.33 -11.18 5.99
C ARG A 463 17.63 -11.17 4.49
N ASP A 464 17.28 -10.08 3.83
CA ASP A 464 17.37 -9.97 2.38
C ASP A 464 17.68 -8.52 2.00
N THR A 465 18.77 -8.31 1.25
CA THR A 465 19.19 -6.98 0.80
C THR A 465 18.19 -6.35 -0.17
N ASN A 466 17.39 -7.17 -0.85
CA ASN A 466 16.35 -6.69 -1.75
C ASN A 466 15.23 -5.95 -0.99
N VAL A 467 15.00 -6.25 0.29
CA VAL A 467 14.05 -5.50 1.12
C VAL A 467 14.52 -4.05 1.27
N SER A 468 15.80 -3.82 1.56
CA SER A 468 16.36 -2.46 1.62
C SER A 468 16.33 -1.77 0.26
N ASN A 469 16.68 -2.48 -0.82
CA ASN A 469 16.62 -1.91 -2.17
C ASN A 469 15.19 -1.55 -2.59
N ALA A 470 14.20 -2.32 -2.15
CA ALA A 470 12.78 -2.06 -2.38
C ALA A 470 12.32 -0.77 -1.70
N VAL A 471 12.70 -0.60 -0.42
CA VAL A 471 12.47 0.63 0.36
C VAL A 471 13.06 1.84 -0.35
N ILE A 472 14.34 1.77 -0.76
CA ILE A 472 15.03 2.87 -1.47
C ILE A 472 14.30 3.25 -2.76
N SER A 473 13.79 2.25 -3.49
CA SER A 473 13.03 2.50 -4.71
C SER A 473 11.56 2.83 -4.49
N GLN A 474 11.08 2.84 -3.24
CA GLN A 474 9.69 3.08 -2.88
C GLN A 474 8.70 2.17 -3.64
N VAL A 475 9.09 0.90 -3.84
CA VAL A 475 8.24 -0.14 -4.40
C VAL A 475 8.28 -1.34 -3.47
N PRO A 476 7.13 -1.87 -3.00
CA PRO A 476 7.10 -3.02 -2.09
C PRO A 476 7.87 -4.23 -2.64
N PHE A 477 8.65 -4.91 -1.79
CA PHE A 477 9.52 -6.01 -2.23
C PHE A 477 8.73 -7.23 -2.74
N PHE A 478 7.50 -7.43 -2.28
CA PHE A 478 6.58 -8.46 -2.79
C PHE A 478 6.30 -8.26 -4.28
N ILE A 479 6.18 -7.00 -4.72
CA ILE A 479 5.96 -6.61 -6.12
C ILE A 479 7.30 -6.60 -6.87
N LYS A 480 8.29 -5.88 -6.35
CA LYS A 480 9.56 -5.63 -7.06
C LYS A 480 10.44 -6.87 -7.17
N TYR A 481 10.41 -7.74 -6.17
CA TYR A 481 11.31 -8.89 -6.07
C TYR A 481 10.53 -10.17 -5.72
N PRO A 482 9.67 -10.65 -6.65
CA PRO A 482 8.68 -11.70 -6.38
C PRO A 482 9.28 -13.07 -6.02
N ASP A 483 10.53 -13.33 -6.42
CA ASP A 483 11.18 -14.64 -6.28
C ASP A 483 12.24 -14.70 -5.16
N THR A 484 12.33 -13.64 -4.35
CA THR A 484 13.30 -13.57 -3.25
C THR A 484 12.91 -14.41 -2.04
N GLN A 485 13.88 -14.67 -1.16
CA GLN A 485 13.63 -15.42 0.07
C GLN A 485 12.64 -14.68 0.97
N ALA A 486 12.75 -13.35 1.08
CA ALA A 486 11.81 -12.53 1.85
C ALA A 486 10.37 -12.63 1.27
N THR A 487 10.20 -12.55 -0.04
CA THR A 487 8.86 -12.70 -0.66
C THR A 487 8.28 -14.10 -0.47
N ARG A 488 9.09 -15.16 -0.60
CA ARG A 488 8.66 -16.53 -0.30
C ARG A 488 8.23 -16.69 1.16
N CYS A 489 8.95 -16.05 2.08
CA CYS A 489 8.56 -16.00 3.49
C CYS A 489 7.19 -15.34 3.68
N ILE A 490 6.94 -14.18 3.06
CA ILE A 490 5.63 -13.50 3.12
C ILE A 490 4.50 -14.39 2.58
N ARG A 491 4.68 -15.05 1.43
CA ARG A 491 3.70 -16.01 0.90
C ARG A 491 3.42 -17.14 1.90
N ALA A 492 4.44 -17.65 2.58
CA ALA A 492 4.28 -18.68 3.61
C ALA A 492 3.53 -18.17 4.86
N LEU A 493 3.68 -16.89 5.24
CA LEU A 493 2.86 -16.29 6.31
C LEU A 493 1.39 -16.21 5.87
N MET A 494 1.14 -15.70 4.66
CA MET A 494 -0.20 -15.60 4.07
C MET A 494 -0.91 -16.96 4.03
N LEU A 495 -0.25 -18.01 3.51
CA LEU A 495 -0.85 -19.36 3.43
C LEU A 495 -1.25 -19.92 4.80
N LYS A 496 -0.49 -19.58 5.86
CA LYS A 496 -0.82 -20.01 7.23
C LYS A 496 -1.95 -19.21 7.87
N LEU A 497 -2.16 -17.96 7.45
CA LEU A 497 -3.31 -17.17 7.88
C LEU A 497 -4.58 -17.70 7.21
N ILE A 498 -4.55 -17.95 5.90
CA ILE A 498 -5.67 -18.53 5.16
C ILE A 498 -6.08 -19.89 5.74
N LYS A 499 -5.11 -20.75 6.08
CA LYS A 499 -5.38 -22.09 6.61
C LYS A 499 -5.99 -22.08 8.02
N ASP A 500 -5.78 -21.02 8.78
CA ASP A 500 -6.28 -20.87 10.15
C ASP A 500 -6.91 -19.48 10.27
N PRO A 501 -8.13 -19.28 9.72
CA PRO A 501 -8.76 -17.98 9.58
C PRO A 501 -9.19 -17.39 10.93
N GLY A 502 -9.11 -18.14 12.04
CA GLY A 502 -9.44 -17.65 13.40
C GLY A 502 -10.85 -17.06 13.53
N LYS A 503 -11.04 -16.13 14.49
CA LYS A 503 -12.31 -15.41 14.67
C LYS A 503 -12.34 -14.12 13.83
N GLU A 504 -13.52 -13.79 13.32
CA GLU A 504 -13.84 -12.53 12.64
C GLU A 504 -14.60 -11.59 13.59
N ILE A 505 -14.62 -10.30 13.26
CA ILE A 505 -15.37 -9.25 13.95
C ILE A 505 -15.90 -8.24 12.93
N SER A 506 -16.98 -7.53 13.23
CA SER A 506 -17.34 -6.35 12.44
C SER A 506 -16.43 -5.16 12.74
N LEU A 507 -16.19 -4.29 11.76
CA LEU A 507 -15.40 -3.07 11.97
C LEU A 507 -16.01 -2.19 13.06
N GLU A 508 -17.34 -2.11 13.14
CA GLU A 508 -18.07 -1.42 14.20
C GLU A 508 -17.66 -1.91 15.60
N ALA A 509 -17.76 -3.22 15.83
CA ALA A 509 -17.49 -3.79 17.14
C ALA A 509 -16.00 -3.68 17.52
N PHE A 510 -15.11 -3.70 16.52
CA PHE A 510 -13.70 -3.41 16.73
C PHE A 510 -13.47 -1.96 17.19
N TRP A 511 -14.05 -0.98 16.49
CA TRP A 511 -13.87 0.43 16.82
C TRP A 511 -14.55 0.81 18.13
N ASP A 512 -15.72 0.25 18.43
CA ASP A 512 -16.37 0.38 19.74
C ASP A 512 -15.47 -0.12 20.86
N GLN A 513 -14.85 -1.30 20.71
CA GLN A 513 -13.91 -1.84 21.70
C GLN A 513 -12.65 -0.95 21.82
N CYS A 514 -12.10 -0.51 20.69
CA CYS A 514 -10.90 0.32 20.66
C CYS A 514 -11.12 1.66 21.39
N LEU A 515 -12.24 2.32 21.11
CA LEU A 515 -12.58 3.62 21.68
C LEU A 515 -13.03 3.51 23.14
N ALA A 516 -13.70 2.43 23.53
CA ALA A 516 -13.98 2.16 24.96
C ALA A 516 -12.69 2.04 25.79
N ILE A 517 -11.63 1.46 25.20
CA ILE A 517 -10.33 1.32 25.85
C ILE A 517 -9.59 2.66 25.95
N LEU A 518 -9.77 3.56 24.97
CA LEU A 518 -9.11 4.88 24.92
C LEU A 518 -9.84 5.94 25.77
N GLY A 519 -11.18 6.01 25.69
CA GLY A 519 -11.99 7.10 26.26
C GLY A 519 -12.82 6.77 27.50
N GLY A 520 -12.81 5.52 27.99
CA GLY A 520 -13.63 5.13 29.16
C GLY A 520 -15.15 5.19 28.91
N ILE A 521 -15.58 5.30 27.65
CA ILE A 521 -17.00 5.29 27.25
C ILE A 521 -17.46 3.83 27.22
N PRO A 522 -18.52 3.44 27.97
CA PRO A 522 -19.01 2.07 27.97
C PRO A 522 -19.55 1.69 26.57
N PRO A 523 -19.34 0.43 26.12
CA PRO A 523 -19.88 -0.03 24.84
C PRO A 523 -21.40 0.11 24.83
N ARG A 524 -21.97 0.51 23.69
CA ARG A 524 -23.44 0.61 23.53
C ARG A 524 -24.07 -0.75 23.82
N ALA A 525 -25.06 -0.76 24.73
CA ALA A 525 -25.83 -1.96 25.03
C ALA A 525 -26.49 -2.47 23.74
N ARG A 526 -26.30 -3.75 23.42
CA ARG A 526 -27.00 -4.40 22.31
C ARG A 526 -28.48 -4.48 22.69
N GLU A 527 -29.36 -3.94 21.86
CA GLU A 527 -30.79 -4.26 21.94
C GLU A 527 -30.96 -5.73 21.55
N ASP A 528 -31.14 -6.58 22.56
CA ASP A 528 -31.48 -7.98 22.36
C ASP A 528 -32.86 -8.05 21.69
N THR A 529 -32.89 -8.67 20.51
CA THR A 529 -34.11 -9.16 19.87
C THR A 529 -34.66 -10.32 20.68
N GLY A 530 -35.27 -10.03 21.83
CA GLY A 530 -36.03 -10.96 22.64
C GLY A 530 -37.52 -10.72 22.42
N THR A 531 -38.16 -11.64 21.70
CA THR A 531 -39.62 -11.83 21.65
C THR A 531 -40.24 -11.68 23.05
N PRO A 532 -41.32 -10.89 23.25
CA PRO A 532 -41.89 -10.69 24.56
C PRO A 532 -42.65 -11.95 24.99
N LEU A 533 -42.13 -12.64 26.00
CA LEU A 533 -42.92 -13.58 26.79
C LEU A 533 -43.79 -12.75 27.74
N VAL A 534 -45.09 -12.79 27.44
CA VAL A 534 -46.20 -12.40 28.29
C VAL A 534 -46.04 -13.06 29.66
N GLN A 535 -46.09 -12.27 30.75
CA GLN A 535 -46.60 -12.72 32.05
C GLN A 535 -47.02 -11.54 32.94
N ASN A 536 -48.34 -11.33 32.94
CA ASN A 536 -49.25 -10.93 34.01
C ASN A 536 -48.70 -10.16 35.24
N HIS A 537 -49.27 -8.97 35.40
CA HIS A 537 -49.53 -8.35 36.70
C HIS A 537 -50.40 -9.26 37.57
N ASP A 538 -50.03 -9.41 38.85
CA ASP A 538 -50.96 -9.40 40.00
C ASP A 538 -50.18 -9.35 41.33
N GLY A 539 -50.65 -8.53 42.28
CA GLY A 539 -50.63 -8.89 43.71
C GLY A 539 -49.53 -8.37 44.65
N VAL A 540 -49.64 -7.11 45.09
CA VAL A 540 -49.91 -6.69 46.50
C VAL A 540 -49.04 -7.19 47.69
N ASN A 541 -48.66 -6.19 48.53
CA ASN A 541 -48.38 -6.14 49.98
C ASN A 541 -46.94 -6.14 50.54
N ASP A 542 -46.59 -4.93 51.04
CA ASP A 542 -46.18 -4.61 52.42
C ASP A 542 -45.30 -5.59 53.21
N LEU A 543 -44.13 -5.09 53.61
CA LEU A 543 -43.65 -5.12 55.00
C LEU A 543 -42.51 -4.11 55.21
N LYS A 544 -42.80 -3.10 56.05
CA LYS A 544 -41.81 -2.19 56.65
C LYS A 544 -41.12 -2.89 57.84
N SER A 545 -39.85 -2.54 58.04
CA SER A 545 -39.16 -2.24 59.32
C SER A 545 -37.79 -2.91 59.42
N GLY A 546 -36.79 -2.15 59.87
CA GLY A 546 -35.45 -2.64 60.15
C GLY A 546 -34.36 -1.63 59.79
N SER A 547 -34.22 -0.58 60.59
CA SER A 547 -33.05 0.29 60.61
C SER A 547 -31.84 -0.47 61.17
N GLU A 548 -30.72 -0.50 60.46
CA GLU A 548 -29.40 -0.63 61.07
C GLU A 548 -28.31 -0.29 60.04
N ALA A 549 -27.48 0.70 60.37
CA ALA A 549 -26.32 1.11 59.57
C ALA A 549 -25.14 0.15 59.84
N PRO A 550 -24.39 -0.30 58.83
CA PRO A 550 -23.16 -1.04 59.04
C PRO A 550 -21.89 -0.17 58.92
N PRO A 551 -20.75 -0.66 59.46
CA PRO A 551 -19.68 0.18 59.99
C PRO A 551 -18.45 0.35 59.08
N LYS A 552 -17.57 1.25 59.54
CA LYS A 552 -16.24 1.60 59.02
C LYS A 552 -15.37 0.37 58.66
N LEU A 553 -14.82 0.36 57.45
CA LEU A 553 -13.70 -0.49 57.06
C LEU A 553 -12.36 0.23 57.27
N ALA A 554 -11.39 -0.53 57.79
CA ALA A 554 -10.08 -0.10 58.25
C ALA A 554 -9.09 0.24 57.11
N ALA A 555 -8.09 1.03 57.49
CA ALA A 555 -7.03 1.62 56.67
C ALA A 555 -6.06 0.60 56.04
N ALA A 556 -5.61 0.92 54.83
CA ALA A 556 -4.45 0.33 54.16
C ALA A 556 -3.15 1.08 54.56
N PRO A 557 -1.96 0.45 54.50
CA PRO A 557 -0.73 1.01 55.04
C PRO A 557 -0.17 2.13 54.15
N THR A 558 0.33 3.19 54.79
CA THR A 558 1.03 4.32 54.19
C THR A 558 2.43 3.92 53.72
N ASP A 559 2.69 4.08 52.43
CA ASP A 559 4.02 3.99 51.82
C ASP A 559 4.93 5.12 52.33
N GLN A 560 6.07 4.73 52.86
CA GLN A 560 7.23 5.60 53.07
C GLN A 560 8.05 5.64 51.77
N ASP A 561 7.73 6.50 50.80
CA ASP A 561 8.68 6.80 49.70
C ASP A 561 8.52 8.16 48.98
N ASP A 562 7.79 9.10 49.57
CA ASP A 562 7.53 10.42 48.95
C ASP A 562 8.80 11.29 48.83
N GLY A 563 9.82 11.06 49.67
CA GLY A 563 11.05 11.85 49.68
C GLY A 563 12.03 11.51 48.54
N TYR A 564 12.05 10.26 48.09
CA TYR A 564 12.95 9.81 47.02
C TYR A 564 12.42 10.23 45.65
N THR A 565 11.12 10.10 45.45
CA THR A 565 10.43 10.42 44.19
C THR A 565 10.46 11.93 43.90
N ALA A 566 10.24 12.78 44.92
CA ALA A 566 10.30 14.23 44.78
C ALA A 566 11.70 14.75 44.43
N ARG A 567 12.76 14.19 45.05
CA ARG A 567 14.15 14.55 44.71
C ARG A 567 14.51 14.15 43.29
N ARG A 568 14.04 12.99 42.82
CA ARG A 568 14.31 12.51 41.46
C ARG A 568 13.61 13.34 40.40
N LEU A 569 12.40 13.83 40.69
CA LEU A 569 11.66 14.75 39.82
C LEU A 569 12.37 16.10 39.71
N ALA A 570 12.83 16.68 40.83
CA ALA A 570 13.60 17.92 40.82
C ALA A 570 14.91 17.79 40.01
N ASP A 571 15.63 16.67 40.15
CA ASP A 571 16.86 16.37 39.40
C ASP A 571 16.61 16.26 37.88
N ILE A 572 15.43 15.77 37.48
CA ILE A 572 15.02 15.65 36.08
C ILE A 572 14.63 17.02 35.52
N GLU A 573 13.89 17.83 36.27
CA GLU A 573 13.50 19.18 35.88
C GLU A 573 14.71 20.12 35.70
N GLU A 574 15.71 20.00 36.58
CA GLU A 574 16.95 20.76 36.47
C GLU A 574 17.75 20.37 35.21
N LYS A 575 17.87 19.06 34.94
CA LYS A 575 18.54 18.54 33.72
C LYS A 575 17.82 18.93 32.44
N MET A 576 16.48 18.89 32.41
CA MET A 576 15.70 19.37 31.25
C MET A 576 15.89 20.88 31.04
N SER A 577 15.92 21.66 32.11
CA SER A 577 16.15 23.11 32.04
C SER A 577 17.55 23.46 31.56
N GLN A 578 18.55 22.63 31.87
CA GLN A 578 19.91 22.78 31.36
C GLN A 578 20.01 22.43 29.87
N LEU A 579 19.40 21.33 29.43
CA LEU A 579 19.34 20.94 28.02
C LEU A 579 18.61 21.98 27.16
N LEU A 580 17.52 22.57 27.66
CA LEU A 580 16.80 23.62 26.96
C LEU A 580 17.64 24.90 26.79
N ARG A 581 18.49 25.23 27.77
CA ARG A 581 19.45 26.33 27.66
C ARG A 581 20.52 26.04 26.61
N GLU A 582 21.12 24.85 26.62
CA GLU A 582 22.12 24.44 25.64
C GLU A 582 21.56 24.43 24.20
N VAL A 583 20.34 23.94 24.01
CA VAL A 583 19.66 23.96 22.70
C VAL A 583 19.36 25.39 22.26
N THR A 584 19.01 26.28 23.19
CA THR A 584 18.76 27.70 22.90
C THR A 584 20.07 28.42 22.52
N ASP A 585 21.17 28.13 23.20
CA ASP A 585 22.50 28.67 22.90
C ASP A 585 23.03 28.15 21.57
N LEU A 586 22.80 26.88 21.24
CA LEU A 586 23.08 26.31 19.92
C LEU A 586 22.26 26.98 18.82
N LYS A 587 20.97 27.22 19.07
CA LYS A 587 20.07 27.90 18.12
C LYS A 587 20.46 29.36 17.89
N ASN A 588 20.91 30.04 18.93
CA ASN A 588 21.43 31.41 18.85
C ASN A 588 22.79 31.45 18.15
N SER A 589 23.65 30.46 18.38
CA SER A 589 24.94 30.30 17.69
C SER A 589 24.77 29.98 16.20
N LEU A 590 23.76 29.20 15.82
CA LEU A 590 23.42 28.93 14.42
C LEU A 590 22.93 30.19 13.67
N LYS A 591 22.24 31.09 14.37
CA LYS A 591 21.73 32.36 13.81
C LYS A 591 22.82 33.40 13.55
N ALA A 592 23.99 33.30 14.20
CA ALA A 592 25.07 34.28 14.10
C ALA A 592 26.06 34.05 12.92
N HIS A 593 25.95 32.93 12.20
CA HIS A 593 26.70 32.56 10.98
C HIS A 593 28.20 32.91 10.94
N ASP A 594 29.05 31.91 11.16
CA ASP A 594 30.29 31.73 10.40
C ASP A 594 30.54 30.23 10.17
N ARG A 595 30.35 29.77 8.92
CA ARG A 595 30.30 28.34 8.54
C ARG A 595 31.64 27.61 8.72
N ASN A 596 32.75 28.32 8.90
CA ASN A 596 34.07 27.72 8.97
C ASN A 596 34.42 27.09 10.33
N LYS A 597 33.74 27.47 11.43
CA LYS A 597 34.01 26.89 12.76
C LYS A 597 33.30 25.54 13.00
N ILE A 598 32.22 25.27 12.28
CA ILE A 598 31.43 24.03 12.41
C ILE A 598 32.20 22.83 11.85
N PHE A 599 33.03 23.03 10.83
CA PHE A 599 33.82 21.95 10.24
C PHE A 599 34.99 21.51 11.14
N GLN A 600 35.53 22.39 12.00
CA GLN A 600 36.62 22.05 12.91
C GLN A 600 36.18 21.38 14.22
N ASN A 601 34.91 21.50 14.61
CA ASN A 601 34.37 20.81 15.80
C ASN A 601 33.63 19.51 15.46
N MET A 602 33.44 19.19 14.17
CA MET A 602 32.86 17.92 13.70
C MET A 602 33.91 16.86 13.32
N VAL A 603 35.18 17.26 13.14
CA VAL A 603 36.34 16.36 13.10
C VAL A 603 36.83 16.16 14.53
#